data_AF-A0A7X5SB22-F1
#
_entry.id   AF-A0A7X5SB22-F1
#
_cell.length_a   1.000
_cell.length_b   1.000
_cell.length_c   1.000
_cell.angle_alpha   90.00
_cell.angle_beta   90.00
_cell.angle_gamma   90.00
#
_symmetry.space_group_name_H-M   'P 1'
#
loop_
_entity.id
_entity.type
_entity.pdbx_description
1 polymer ?
#
loop_
_entity_poly.entity_id
_entity_poly.type
_entity_poly.pdbx_seq_one_letter_code
_entity_poly.pdbx_strand_id
1 'polypeptide(L)'
;LGNEEPQQVTERGARIVSRMQQRVRQLDPTRPTTFAMDKGFGDGVGQVVDVVGFNYRTSQMDGFHAQYPHIPIYGSETGSTVSVRGNYRRDDARGYTRAYDTDHPWWASTAEAWWSYVAQRPYIAGGFIWTGFDYRGEPTPYNRWPNVASQFGVLDSCGFPKDNYWYYRAQWTSEPVLHLFPHWNWDGLLQPDDKGRVQVWCHSNLEAVELLVNGVSQGLQQVPAYGHVEWRVAYAPGVIEARGYRGGNLVLS
;
A
#
# COMPACT_ATOMS: atom_id res chain seq x y z
N LEU A 1 15.72 7.77 14.58
CA LEU A 1 16.45 8.97 15.07
C LEU A 1 15.96 10.25 14.39
N GLY A 2 15.28 10.17 13.24
CA GLY A 2 14.54 11.26 12.61
C GLY A 2 13.79 10.74 11.37
N ASN A 3 12.98 11.60 10.76
CA ASN A 3 12.21 11.33 9.53
C ASN A 3 12.36 12.49 8.56
N GLU A 4 12.82 12.22 7.33
CA GLU A 4 12.92 13.17 6.21
C GLU A 4 13.58 14.53 6.54
N GLU A 5 14.50 14.55 7.50
CA GLU A 5 15.09 15.80 7.97
C GLU A 5 15.88 16.50 6.85
N PRO A 6 15.77 17.83 6.70
CA PRO A 6 16.50 18.58 5.67
C PRO A 6 18.02 18.39 5.74
N GLN A 7 18.55 18.07 6.93
CA GLN A 7 19.97 17.88 7.18
C GLN A 7 20.45 16.42 6.98
N GLN A 8 19.58 15.48 6.59
CA GLN A 8 19.90 14.05 6.59
C GLN A 8 21.12 13.67 5.72
N VAL A 9 21.44 14.46 4.68
CA VAL A 9 22.58 14.22 3.77
C VAL A 9 23.80 15.06 4.10
N THR A 10 23.77 15.88 5.15
CA THR A 10 24.87 16.80 5.49
C THR A 10 25.77 16.24 6.59
N GLU A 11 27.03 16.67 6.62
CA GLU A 11 27.92 16.35 7.75
C GLU A 11 27.38 16.87 9.08
N ARG A 12 26.66 18.00 9.06
CA ARG A 12 26.02 18.53 10.26
C ARG A 12 24.95 17.55 10.76
N GLY A 13 24.11 17.02 9.86
CA GLY A 13 23.14 15.99 10.17
C GLY A 13 23.80 14.75 10.74
N ALA A 14 24.88 14.27 10.11
CA ALA A 14 25.67 13.15 10.61
C ALA A 14 26.15 13.39 12.05
N ARG A 15 26.77 14.55 12.33
CA ARG A 15 27.24 14.88 13.70
C ARG A 15 26.10 14.92 14.73
N ILE A 16 24.94 15.47 14.37
CA ILE A 16 23.75 15.49 15.24
C ILE A 16 23.30 14.07 15.55
N VAL A 17 23.11 13.25 14.51
CA VAL A 17 22.62 11.87 14.66
C VAL A 17 23.64 10.99 15.38
N SER A 18 24.95 11.18 15.17
CA SER A 18 25.98 10.46 15.93
C SER A 18 25.89 10.73 17.43
N ARG A 19 25.62 11.98 17.84
CA ARG A 19 25.41 12.31 19.26
C ARG A 19 24.14 11.68 19.80
N MET A 20 23.06 11.68 19.02
CA MET A 20 21.80 11.01 19.40
C MET A 20 21.99 9.50 19.55
N GLN A 21 22.65 8.85 18.58
CA GLN A 21 22.95 7.41 18.62
C GLN A 21 23.83 7.06 19.83
N GLN A 22 24.89 7.84 20.10
CA GLN A 22 25.72 7.65 21.29
C GLN A 22 24.88 7.69 22.57
N ARG A 23 23.95 8.64 22.68
CA ARG A 23 23.07 8.73 23.85
C ARG A 23 22.11 7.56 23.94
N VAL A 24 21.52 7.11 22.83
CA VAL A 24 20.66 5.92 22.81
C VAL A 24 21.43 4.70 23.26
N ARG A 25 22.63 4.45 22.71
CA ARG A 25 23.46 3.27 23.09
C ARG A 25 23.90 3.26 24.55
N GLN A 26 24.09 4.43 25.16
CA GLN A 26 24.36 4.52 26.61
C GLN A 26 23.17 4.09 27.47
N LEU A 27 21.95 4.28 26.98
CA LEU A 27 20.71 3.97 27.69
C LEU A 27 20.22 2.55 27.39
N ASP A 28 20.30 2.14 26.13
CA ASP A 28 19.91 0.83 25.65
C ASP A 28 20.74 0.45 24.41
N PRO A 29 21.77 -0.40 24.56
CA PRO A 29 22.57 -0.90 23.46
C PRO A 29 21.93 -2.10 22.74
N THR A 30 20.77 -2.60 23.20
CA THR A 30 20.19 -3.86 22.69
C THR A 30 19.34 -3.67 21.44
N ARG A 31 19.00 -2.43 21.07
CA ARG A 31 18.16 -2.10 19.91
C ARG A 31 18.95 -1.31 18.87
N PRO A 32 18.84 -1.66 17.57
CA PRO A 32 19.50 -0.91 16.52
C PRO A 32 18.89 0.48 16.38
N THR A 33 19.72 1.45 16.07
CA THR A 33 19.29 2.78 15.67
C THR A 33 19.00 2.84 14.18
N THR A 34 17.97 3.60 13.81
CA THR A 34 17.55 3.79 12.41
C THR A 34 17.28 5.26 12.11
N PHE A 35 17.24 5.62 10.83
CA PHE A 35 16.74 6.88 10.33
C PHE A 35 15.88 6.64 9.08
N ALA A 36 14.75 7.35 8.99
CA ALA A 36 13.86 7.28 7.84
C ALA A 36 14.24 8.38 6.84
N MET A 37 14.77 7.97 5.68
CA MET A 37 15.40 8.85 4.69
C MET A 37 14.62 8.86 3.38
N ASP A 38 14.48 10.01 2.73
CA ASP A 38 13.87 10.14 1.40
C ASP A 38 14.91 10.38 0.28
N LYS A 39 16.18 10.54 0.65
CA LYS A 39 17.32 10.85 -0.23
C LYS A 39 18.67 10.59 0.43
N GLY A 40 19.71 10.44 -0.40
CA GLY A 40 21.12 10.40 0.04
C GLY A 40 21.44 9.30 1.04
N PHE A 41 20.92 8.08 0.80
CA PHE A 41 21.02 6.92 1.69
C PHE A 41 22.46 6.52 2.07
N GLY A 42 23.41 6.76 1.17
CA GLY A 42 24.84 6.47 1.39
C GLY A 42 25.62 7.63 2.01
N ASP A 43 24.97 8.75 2.32
CA ASP A 43 25.60 9.99 2.78
C ASP A 43 25.10 10.40 4.16
N GLY A 44 25.82 11.32 4.79
CA GLY A 44 25.39 11.99 6.02
C GLY A 44 24.94 11.00 7.10
N VAL A 45 23.65 11.04 7.42
CA VAL A 45 23.03 10.22 8.46
C VAL A 45 23.00 8.72 8.12
N GLY A 46 22.91 8.36 6.83
CA GLY A 46 22.88 6.97 6.38
C GLY A 46 24.18 6.21 6.70
N GLN A 47 25.30 6.92 6.85
CA GLN A 47 26.59 6.36 7.28
C GLN A 47 26.72 6.21 8.81
N VAL A 48 25.74 6.70 9.59
CA VAL A 48 25.81 6.74 11.06
C VAL A 48 24.95 5.64 11.68
N VAL A 49 23.71 5.46 11.22
CA VAL A 49 22.74 4.57 11.84
C VAL A 49 23.03 3.08 11.59
N ASP A 50 22.50 2.21 12.45
CA ASP A 50 22.72 0.76 12.35
C ASP A 50 21.91 0.13 11.21
N VAL A 51 20.75 0.72 10.89
CA VAL A 51 19.81 0.28 9.85
C VAL A 51 19.34 1.50 9.07
N VAL A 52 19.32 1.41 7.74
CA VAL A 52 18.89 2.52 6.87
C VAL A 52 17.44 2.31 6.41
N GLY A 53 16.58 3.29 6.70
CA GLY A 53 15.19 3.30 6.28
C GLY A 53 14.97 4.10 5.00
N PHE A 54 14.24 3.51 4.05
CA PHE A 54 13.86 4.13 2.77
C PHE A 54 12.41 4.59 2.79
N ASN A 55 12.19 5.90 2.66
CA ASN A 55 10.87 6.49 2.41
C ASN A 55 10.63 6.57 0.90
N TYR A 56 9.67 5.77 0.41
CA TYR A 56 9.15 5.80 -0.96
C TYR A 56 10.19 5.63 -2.09
N ARG A 57 11.42 5.22 -1.77
CA ARG A 57 12.52 4.97 -2.72
C ARG A 57 12.79 3.47 -2.89
N THR A 58 11.71 2.68 -2.93
CA THR A 58 11.77 1.22 -3.07
C THR A 58 12.70 0.78 -4.21
N SER A 59 12.64 1.46 -5.37
CA SER A 59 13.49 1.14 -6.52
C SER A 59 14.99 1.41 -6.33
N GLN A 60 15.39 2.18 -5.31
CA GLN A 60 16.80 2.48 -5.02
C GLN A 60 17.43 1.47 -4.05
N MET A 61 16.62 0.60 -3.43
CA MET A 61 17.07 -0.33 -2.39
C MET A 61 18.07 -1.36 -2.93
N ASP A 62 17.84 -1.89 -4.14
CA ASP A 62 18.76 -2.84 -4.78
C ASP A 62 20.14 -2.22 -5.03
N GLY A 63 20.15 -0.99 -5.57
CA GLY A 63 21.39 -0.27 -5.86
C GLY A 63 22.18 0.04 -4.58
N PHE A 64 21.48 0.47 -3.52
CA PHE A 64 22.11 0.69 -2.23
C PHE A 64 22.64 -0.61 -1.62
N HIS A 65 21.85 -1.69 -1.62
CA HIS A 65 22.29 -2.98 -1.08
C HIS A 65 23.49 -3.54 -1.84
N ALA A 66 23.55 -3.39 -3.17
CA ALA A 66 24.69 -3.81 -3.96
C ALA A 66 25.98 -3.07 -3.56
N GLN A 67 25.89 -1.79 -3.19
CA GLN A 67 27.02 -0.99 -2.75
C GLN A 67 27.38 -1.21 -1.27
N TYR A 68 26.38 -1.43 -0.42
CA TYR A 68 26.51 -1.58 1.03
C TYR A 68 25.83 -2.86 1.54
N PRO A 69 26.29 -4.06 1.10
CA PRO A 69 25.56 -5.31 1.35
C PRO A 69 25.48 -5.71 2.82
N HIS A 70 26.29 -5.09 3.67
CA HIS A 70 26.37 -5.36 5.11
C HIS A 70 25.43 -4.48 5.94
N ILE A 71 24.87 -3.43 5.35
CA ILE A 71 23.98 -2.49 6.04
C ILE A 71 22.54 -3.00 5.88
N PRO A 72 21.84 -3.35 6.97
CA PRO A 72 20.43 -3.75 6.88
C PRO A 72 19.56 -2.59 6.39
N ILE A 73 18.57 -2.90 5.56
CA ILE A 73 17.65 -1.93 4.98
C ILE A 73 16.19 -2.36 5.11
N TYR A 74 15.30 -1.39 5.13
CA TYR A 74 13.85 -1.58 5.14
C TYR A 74 13.14 -0.35 4.55
N GLY A 75 11.88 -0.51 4.16
CA GLY A 75 11.02 0.62 3.81
C GLY A 75 10.51 1.31 5.06
N SER A 76 11.07 2.45 5.44
CA SER A 76 10.59 3.20 6.62
C SER A 76 9.26 3.90 6.39
N GLU A 77 8.96 4.28 5.15
CA GLU A 77 7.63 4.67 4.68
C GLU A 77 7.42 4.11 3.26
N THR A 78 6.32 3.41 3.04
CA THR A 78 6.00 2.70 1.80
C THR A 78 4.53 2.85 1.43
N GLY A 79 4.17 2.59 0.17
CA GLY A 79 2.82 2.86 -0.31
C GLY A 79 2.58 4.35 -0.40
N SER A 80 1.74 4.92 0.49
CA SER A 80 1.11 6.23 0.35
C SER A 80 0.07 6.29 -0.78
N THR A 81 -0.57 5.15 -1.07
CA THR A 81 -1.79 5.09 -1.86
C THR A 81 -2.89 5.93 -1.19
N VAL A 82 -3.66 6.68 -1.98
CA VAL A 82 -4.77 7.50 -1.49
C VAL A 82 -6.08 6.88 -1.93
N SER A 83 -7.02 6.72 -1.00
CA SER A 83 -8.34 6.16 -1.28
C SER A 83 -9.41 6.72 -0.36
N VAL A 84 -10.65 6.81 -0.86
CA VAL A 84 -11.85 7.08 -0.07
C VAL A 84 -12.70 5.82 -0.03
N ARG A 85 -13.07 5.37 1.17
CA ARG A 85 -13.83 4.13 1.38
C ARG A 85 -15.12 4.13 0.55
N GLY A 86 -15.31 3.10 -0.27
CA GLY A 86 -16.52 2.91 -1.08
C GLY A 86 -16.68 3.90 -2.24
N ASN A 87 -15.68 4.72 -2.54
CA ASN A 87 -15.71 5.64 -3.66
C ASN A 87 -14.86 5.12 -4.82
N TYR A 88 -15.50 4.57 -5.85
CA TYR A 88 -14.81 3.88 -6.95
C TYR A 88 -14.54 4.77 -8.17
N ARG A 89 -14.68 6.09 -8.01
CA ARG A 89 -14.43 7.08 -9.06
C ARG A 89 -13.75 8.31 -8.52
N ARG A 90 -12.83 8.86 -9.31
CA ARG A 90 -12.20 10.12 -8.95
C ARG A 90 -13.20 11.26 -9.10
N ASP A 91 -13.35 12.05 -8.04
CA ASP A 91 -14.11 13.29 -8.02
C ASP A 91 -13.20 14.40 -7.50
N ASP A 92 -12.46 15.03 -8.41
CA ASP A 92 -11.52 16.10 -8.04
C ASP A 92 -12.24 17.33 -7.49
N ALA A 93 -13.54 17.55 -7.78
CA ALA A 93 -14.28 18.70 -7.27
C ALA A 93 -14.58 18.53 -5.77
N ARG A 94 -15.07 17.34 -5.38
CA ARG A 94 -15.35 16.98 -3.98
C ARG A 94 -14.09 16.58 -3.21
N GLY A 95 -13.02 16.23 -3.93
CA GLY A 95 -11.78 15.78 -3.32
C GLY A 95 -11.79 14.30 -2.97
N TYR A 96 -12.39 13.44 -3.81
CA TYR A 96 -12.41 12.00 -3.57
C TYR A 96 -11.51 11.25 -4.55
N THR A 97 -10.62 10.42 -4.02
CA THR A 97 -9.79 9.45 -4.76
C THR A 97 -10.52 8.11 -4.88
N ARG A 98 -10.09 7.28 -5.83
CA ARG A 98 -10.66 5.95 -6.06
C ARG A 98 -10.27 5.00 -4.92
N ALA A 99 -11.15 4.06 -4.60
CA ALA A 99 -10.87 3.00 -3.63
C ALA A 99 -10.03 1.85 -4.21
N TYR A 100 -9.85 1.82 -5.53
CA TYR A 100 -8.89 0.93 -6.20
C TYR A 100 -7.45 1.33 -5.87
N ASP A 101 -6.54 0.35 -5.89
CA ASP A 101 -5.10 0.54 -5.68
C ASP A 101 -4.42 1.21 -6.90
N THR A 102 -4.90 2.41 -7.27
CA THR A 102 -4.50 3.11 -8.49
C THR A 102 -4.08 4.55 -8.25
N ASP A 103 -4.65 5.21 -7.24
CA ASP A 103 -4.39 6.61 -6.97
C ASP A 103 -3.30 6.73 -5.89
N HIS A 104 -2.20 7.42 -6.21
CA HIS A 104 -1.14 7.74 -5.26
C HIS A 104 -0.45 9.05 -5.67
N PRO A 105 0.18 9.78 -4.72
CA PRO A 105 1.02 10.93 -5.05
C PRO A 105 2.26 10.56 -5.88
N TRP A 106 2.90 11.55 -6.50
CA TRP A 106 4.02 11.32 -7.42
C TRP A 106 5.25 10.67 -6.78
N TRP A 107 5.44 10.83 -5.47
CA TRP A 107 6.56 10.24 -4.74
C TRP A 107 6.28 8.80 -4.30
N ALA A 108 5.01 8.41 -4.28
CA ALA A 108 4.47 7.21 -3.67
C ALA A 108 4.33 6.05 -4.67
N SER A 109 3.76 4.95 -4.22
CA SER A 109 3.37 3.83 -5.07
C SER A 109 2.03 3.24 -4.63
N THR A 110 1.49 2.34 -5.46
CA THR A 110 0.38 1.47 -5.07
C THR A 110 0.83 0.47 -3.99
N ALA A 111 -0.11 -0.12 -3.26
CA ALA A 111 0.14 -1.21 -2.31
C ALA A 111 0.80 -2.40 -3.01
N GLU A 112 0.29 -2.76 -4.19
CA GLU A 112 0.81 -3.87 -4.99
C GLU A 112 2.24 -3.65 -5.47
N ALA A 113 2.57 -2.43 -5.91
CA ALA A 113 3.88 -2.13 -6.47
C ALA A 113 5.00 -2.24 -5.44
N TRP A 114 4.84 -1.68 -4.23
CA TRP A 114 5.92 -1.75 -3.23
C TRP A 114 6.02 -3.14 -2.61
N TRP A 115 4.88 -3.78 -2.31
CA TRP A 115 4.89 -5.06 -1.61
C TRP A 115 5.47 -6.16 -2.50
N SER A 116 5.04 -6.24 -3.76
CA SER A 116 5.61 -7.20 -4.71
C SER A 116 7.13 -7.05 -4.84
N TYR A 117 7.64 -5.81 -4.84
CA TYR A 117 9.08 -5.56 -4.90
C TYR A 117 9.80 -6.08 -3.65
N VAL A 118 9.31 -5.72 -2.45
CA VAL A 118 9.95 -6.07 -1.17
C VAL A 118 9.84 -7.57 -0.87
N ALA A 119 8.68 -8.18 -1.12
CA ALA A 119 8.44 -9.60 -0.85
C ALA A 119 9.37 -10.55 -1.61
N GLN A 120 9.91 -10.10 -2.75
CA GLN A 120 10.84 -10.87 -3.58
C GLN A 120 12.32 -10.69 -3.20
N ARG A 121 12.62 -9.87 -2.17
CA ARG A 121 13.99 -9.47 -1.81
C ARG A 121 14.29 -9.76 -0.34
N PRO A 122 14.88 -10.93 -0.02
CA PRO A 122 15.07 -11.35 1.37
C PRO A 122 16.04 -10.47 2.18
N TYR A 123 16.83 -9.62 1.53
CA TYR A 123 17.71 -8.66 2.19
C TYR A 123 17.00 -7.34 2.59
N ILE A 124 15.75 -7.15 2.17
CA ILE A 124 14.90 -6.05 2.65
C ILE A 124 14.04 -6.58 3.80
N ALA A 125 14.19 -6.00 4.98
CA ALA A 125 13.55 -6.53 6.19
C ALA A 125 12.02 -6.39 6.22
N GLY A 126 11.45 -5.56 5.34
CA GLY A 126 10.01 -5.28 5.25
C GLY A 126 9.74 -3.81 4.97
N GLY A 127 8.53 -3.36 5.31
CA GLY A 127 8.13 -1.96 5.15
C GLY A 127 7.04 -1.52 6.12
N PHE A 128 6.97 -0.22 6.38
CA PHE A 128 5.87 0.43 7.11
C PHE A 128 5.04 1.23 6.12
N ILE A 129 3.74 0.92 6.03
CA ILE A 129 2.86 1.62 5.10
C ILE A 129 2.49 3.00 5.63
N TRP A 130 2.41 3.98 4.72
CA TRP A 130 1.78 5.26 4.98
C TRP A 130 0.35 5.21 4.42
N THR A 131 -0.70 5.06 5.23
CA THR A 131 -0.71 4.82 6.68
C THR A 131 -1.62 3.65 7.06
N GLY A 132 -1.54 3.21 8.33
CA GLY A 132 -2.49 2.24 8.86
C GLY A 132 -3.92 2.81 8.96
N PHE A 133 -4.06 3.98 9.58
CA PHE A 133 -5.33 4.70 9.73
C PHE A 133 -5.24 6.07 9.07
N ASP A 134 -6.37 6.56 8.58
CA ASP A 134 -6.51 7.98 8.28
C ASP A 134 -6.37 8.83 9.54
N TYR A 135 -5.83 10.03 9.35
CA TYR A 135 -5.60 11.03 10.38
C TYR A 135 -6.09 12.41 9.92
N ARG A 136 -6.14 13.39 10.83
CA ARG A 136 -6.52 14.77 10.51
C ARG A 136 -5.35 15.53 9.90
N GLY A 137 -5.63 16.43 8.97
CA GLY A 137 -4.61 17.15 8.20
C GLY A 137 -4.14 16.37 6.97
N GLU A 138 -3.14 16.92 6.29
CA GLU A 138 -2.51 16.35 5.10
C GLU A 138 -3.50 15.68 4.10
N PRO A 139 -4.51 16.42 3.62
CA PRO A 139 -5.54 15.87 2.76
C PRO A 139 -5.07 15.66 1.32
N THR A 140 -3.81 15.25 1.13
CA THR A 140 -3.22 14.94 -0.17
C THR A 140 -4.11 13.95 -0.92
N PRO A 141 -4.40 14.19 -2.21
CA PRO A 141 -3.86 15.23 -3.08
C PRO A 141 -4.61 16.57 -3.03
N TYR A 142 -5.64 16.69 -2.21
CA TYR A 142 -6.56 17.82 -2.18
C TYR A 142 -6.28 18.77 -0.99
N ASN A 143 -5.14 19.45 -1.05
CA ASN A 143 -4.69 20.42 -0.04
C ASN A 143 -5.48 21.74 -0.05
N ARG A 144 -6.79 21.65 0.18
CA ARG A 144 -7.74 22.77 0.20
C ARG A 144 -9.01 22.42 0.98
N TRP A 145 -9.65 23.44 1.55
CA TRP A 145 -10.99 23.33 2.13
C TRP A 145 -12.01 22.80 1.09
N PRO A 146 -12.96 21.91 1.45
CA PRO A 146 -13.26 21.40 2.80
C PRO A 146 -12.49 20.12 3.21
N ASN A 147 -11.46 19.71 2.47
CA ASN A 147 -10.69 18.51 2.81
C ASN A 147 -9.77 18.81 4.00
N VAL A 148 -9.96 18.06 5.09
CA VAL A 148 -9.27 18.29 6.37
C VAL A 148 -8.72 17.01 7.00
N ALA A 149 -8.80 15.88 6.30
CA ALA A 149 -8.31 14.58 6.75
C ALA A 149 -7.57 13.90 5.60
N SER A 150 -6.63 13.02 5.96
CA SER A 150 -5.85 12.23 5.02
C SER A 150 -6.74 11.26 4.25
N GLN A 151 -6.19 10.73 3.16
CA GLN A 151 -6.77 9.62 2.40
C GLN A 151 -5.82 8.41 2.32
N PHE A 152 -4.72 8.42 3.06
CA PHE A 152 -3.65 7.42 3.01
C PHE A 152 -3.96 6.12 3.75
N GLY A 153 -4.86 6.16 4.73
CA GLY A 153 -5.11 5.04 5.61
C GLY A 153 -5.72 3.85 4.88
N VAL A 154 -5.27 2.64 5.18
CA VAL A 154 -5.99 1.41 4.79
C VAL A 154 -7.28 1.22 5.61
N LEU A 155 -7.33 1.85 6.78
CA LEU A 155 -8.53 2.05 7.59
C LEU A 155 -8.91 3.54 7.56
N ASP A 156 -10.21 3.85 7.50
CA ASP A 156 -10.66 5.23 7.66
C ASP A 156 -10.54 5.71 9.12
N SER A 157 -10.83 6.99 9.39
CA SER A 157 -10.71 7.57 10.72
C SER A 157 -11.67 6.96 11.76
N CYS A 158 -12.68 6.22 11.32
CA CYS A 158 -13.62 5.49 12.15
C CYS A 158 -13.19 4.03 12.38
N GLY A 159 -12.07 3.61 11.80
CA GLY A 159 -11.55 2.24 11.87
C GLY A 159 -12.24 1.27 10.93
N PHE A 160 -13.00 1.75 9.94
CA PHE A 160 -13.60 0.90 8.93
C PHE A 160 -12.60 0.60 7.81
N PRO A 161 -12.46 -0.67 7.38
CA PRO A 161 -11.52 -1.04 6.33
C PRO A 161 -11.91 -0.47 4.98
N LYS A 162 -10.91 0.03 4.25
CA LYS A 162 -10.96 0.30 2.81
C LYS A 162 -10.55 -0.95 2.04
N ASP A 163 -10.70 -0.96 0.72
CA ASP A 163 -10.44 -2.17 -0.09
C ASP A 163 -8.97 -2.65 0.03
N ASN A 164 -8.00 -1.72 0.07
CA ASN A 164 -6.58 -2.04 0.26
C ASN A 164 -6.24 -2.69 1.62
N TYR A 165 -7.10 -2.59 2.64
CA TYR A 165 -6.92 -3.38 3.87
C TYR A 165 -6.91 -4.89 3.56
N TRP A 166 -7.78 -5.32 2.66
CA TRP A 166 -7.93 -6.73 2.29
C TRP A 166 -6.79 -7.22 1.40
N TYR A 167 -6.18 -6.33 0.60
CA TYR A 167 -4.93 -6.62 -0.08
C TYR A 167 -3.85 -7.04 0.93
N TYR A 168 -3.55 -6.19 1.92
CA TYR A 168 -2.53 -6.50 2.92
C TYR A 168 -2.89 -7.74 3.75
N ARG A 169 -4.17 -7.92 4.10
CA ARG A 169 -4.63 -9.14 4.80
C ARG A 169 -4.36 -10.41 3.99
N ALA A 170 -4.65 -10.40 2.68
CA ALA A 170 -4.35 -11.52 1.81
C ALA A 170 -2.84 -11.80 1.74
N GLN A 171 -2.02 -10.76 1.68
CA GLN A 171 -0.57 -10.91 1.56
C GLN A 171 0.14 -11.29 2.87
N TRP A 172 -0.37 -10.85 4.02
CA TRP A 172 0.34 -10.93 5.30
C TRP A 172 -0.26 -11.94 6.29
N THR A 173 -1.32 -12.64 5.89
CA THR A 173 -1.96 -13.67 6.74
C THR A 173 -2.14 -14.98 5.98
N SER A 174 -2.19 -16.08 6.75
CA SER A 174 -2.48 -17.42 6.21
C SER A 174 -3.96 -17.77 6.22
N GLU A 175 -4.80 -16.99 6.90
CA GLU A 175 -6.25 -17.17 6.89
C GLU A 175 -6.80 -16.94 5.48
N PRO A 176 -7.71 -17.79 4.95
CA PRO A 176 -8.34 -17.54 3.66
C PRO A 176 -8.98 -16.16 3.58
N VAL A 177 -8.58 -15.38 2.57
CA VAL A 177 -9.15 -14.06 2.25
C VAL A 177 -9.82 -14.13 0.88
N LEU A 178 -11.02 -13.57 0.79
CA LEU A 178 -11.75 -13.37 -0.46
C LEU A 178 -12.57 -12.08 -0.34
N HIS A 179 -12.05 -10.98 -0.87
CA HIS A 179 -12.69 -9.66 -0.79
C HIS A 179 -13.02 -9.15 -2.19
N LEU A 180 -14.30 -9.09 -2.51
CA LEU A 180 -14.82 -8.63 -3.81
C LEU A 180 -15.27 -7.17 -3.71
N PHE A 181 -14.86 -6.35 -4.68
CA PHE A 181 -15.25 -4.94 -4.77
C PHE A 181 -15.29 -4.52 -6.25
N PRO A 182 -16.11 -3.55 -6.66
CA PRO A 182 -16.83 -2.55 -5.86
C PRO A 182 -18.19 -3.03 -5.34
N HIS A 183 -19.00 -2.11 -4.79
CA HIS A 183 -20.43 -2.36 -4.56
C HIS A 183 -21.16 -2.66 -5.89
N TRP A 184 -22.36 -3.26 -5.86
CA TRP A 184 -23.11 -3.66 -7.06
C TRP A 184 -24.37 -2.81 -7.32
N ASN A 185 -24.25 -1.49 -7.14
CA ASN A 185 -25.34 -0.52 -7.30
C ASN A 185 -24.93 0.53 -8.33
N TRP A 186 -24.95 0.14 -9.61
CA TRP A 186 -24.43 0.97 -10.71
C TRP A 186 -25.53 1.57 -11.60
N ASP A 187 -26.79 1.36 -11.24
CA ASP A 187 -27.91 1.95 -11.96
C ASP A 187 -27.85 3.48 -11.93
N GLY A 188 -27.95 4.10 -13.10
CA GLY A 188 -27.76 5.55 -13.28
C GLY A 188 -26.36 6.09 -12.95
N LEU A 189 -25.42 5.24 -12.51
CA LEU A 189 -24.05 5.67 -12.21
C LEU A 189 -23.12 5.48 -13.40
N LEU A 190 -23.27 4.43 -14.22
CA LEU A 190 -22.37 4.16 -15.35
C LEU A 190 -22.21 5.36 -16.30
N GLN A 191 -20.97 5.68 -16.64
CA GLN A 191 -20.63 6.72 -17.59
C GLN A 191 -20.48 6.12 -19.01
N PRO A 192 -20.55 6.94 -20.08
CA PRO A 192 -20.45 6.42 -21.45
C PRO A 192 -19.17 5.61 -21.74
N ASP A 193 -18.05 5.97 -21.11
CA ASP A 193 -16.74 5.32 -21.23
C ASP A 193 -16.65 3.97 -20.50
N ASP A 194 -17.51 3.75 -19.50
CA ASP A 194 -17.67 2.43 -18.86
C ASP A 194 -18.17 1.38 -19.86
N LYS A 195 -18.87 1.80 -20.93
CA LYS A 195 -19.50 0.95 -21.95
C LYS A 195 -20.44 -0.09 -21.34
N GLY A 196 -21.20 0.33 -20.33
CA GLY A 196 -22.14 -0.54 -19.61
C GLY A 196 -21.45 -1.59 -18.73
N ARG A 197 -20.14 -1.47 -18.47
CA ARG A 197 -19.37 -2.45 -17.70
C ARG A 197 -18.75 -1.85 -16.45
N VAL A 198 -18.68 -2.67 -15.41
CA VAL A 198 -18.03 -2.36 -14.13
C VAL A 198 -16.70 -3.11 -14.07
N GLN A 199 -15.65 -2.42 -13.65
CA GLN A 199 -14.40 -3.07 -13.24
C GLN A 199 -14.62 -3.71 -11.87
N VAL A 200 -14.41 -5.01 -11.73
CA VAL A 200 -14.61 -5.76 -10.49
C VAL A 200 -13.27 -6.38 -10.11
N TRP A 201 -12.76 -6.05 -8.93
CA TRP A 201 -11.50 -6.55 -8.40
C TRP A 201 -11.76 -7.52 -7.25
N CYS A 202 -10.84 -8.45 -7.05
CA CYS A 202 -10.84 -9.30 -5.87
C CYS A 202 -9.43 -9.44 -5.29
N HIS A 203 -9.32 -9.18 -3.99
CA HIS A 203 -8.13 -9.51 -3.21
C HIS A 203 -8.31 -10.88 -2.55
N SER A 204 -7.35 -11.77 -2.77
CA SER A 204 -7.39 -13.13 -2.22
C SER A 204 -6.00 -13.72 -2.05
N ASN A 205 -5.86 -14.66 -1.11
CA ASN A 205 -4.69 -15.55 -0.96
C ASN A 205 -5.03 -17.02 -1.27
N LEU A 206 -6.12 -17.23 -2.01
CA LEU A 206 -6.49 -18.50 -2.61
C LEU A 206 -5.83 -18.60 -4.00
N GLU A 207 -5.78 -19.80 -4.56
CA GLU A 207 -5.03 -20.06 -5.82
C GLU A 207 -5.77 -19.51 -7.04
N ALA A 208 -7.10 -19.59 -7.03
CA ALA A 208 -7.94 -19.07 -8.09
C ALA A 208 -9.24 -18.49 -7.55
N VAL A 209 -9.82 -17.56 -8.29
CA VAL A 209 -11.13 -16.98 -8.00
C VAL A 209 -11.98 -17.01 -9.26
N GLU A 210 -13.25 -17.38 -9.09
CA GLU A 210 -14.28 -17.27 -10.12
C GLU A 210 -15.29 -16.20 -9.72
N LEU A 211 -15.59 -15.28 -10.63
CA LEU A 211 -16.65 -14.29 -10.45
C LEU A 211 -17.95 -14.78 -11.09
N LEU A 212 -19.07 -14.63 -10.39
CA LEU A 212 -20.40 -14.89 -10.91
C LEU A 212 -21.27 -13.63 -10.81
N VAL A 213 -22.12 -13.42 -11.82
CA VAL A 213 -23.18 -12.41 -11.81
C VAL A 213 -24.50 -13.12 -11.99
N ASN A 214 -25.40 -13.01 -11.01
CA ASN A 214 -26.70 -13.68 -11.03
C ASN A 214 -26.56 -15.19 -11.32
N GLY A 215 -25.54 -15.83 -10.73
CA GLY A 215 -25.24 -17.26 -10.90
C GLY A 215 -24.54 -17.63 -12.22
N VAL A 216 -24.25 -16.66 -13.10
CA VAL A 216 -23.55 -16.89 -14.37
C VAL A 216 -22.07 -16.52 -14.24
N SER A 217 -21.20 -17.50 -14.47
CA SER A 217 -19.74 -17.31 -14.42
C SER A 217 -19.27 -16.26 -15.41
N GLN A 218 -18.38 -15.38 -14.94
CA GLN A 218 -17.63 -14.39 -15.71
C GLN A 218 -16.19 -14.84 -15.98
N GLY A 219 -15.88 -16.09 -15.64
CA GLY A 219 -14.58 -16.72 -15.82
C GLY A 219 -13.78 -16.85 -14.52
N LEU A 220 -13.04 -17.96 -14.43
CA LEU A 220 -12.08 -18.24 -13.38
C LEU A 220 -10.71 -17.63 -13.75
N GLN A 221 -10.08 -16.96 -12.79
CA GLN A 221 -8.72 -16.43 -12.93
C GLN A 221 -7.81 -17.00 -11.83
N GLN A 222 -6.57 -17.28 -12.19
CA GLN A 222 -5.52 -17.63 -11.22
C GLN A 222 -5.09 -16.36 -10.50
N VAL A 223 -4.93 -16.42 -9.18
CA VAL A 223 -4.46 -15.27 -8.40
C VAL A 223 -2.95 -15.14 -8.61
N PRO A 224 -2.46 -14.02 -9.19
CA PRO A 224 -1.03 -13.83 -9.37
C PRO A 224 -0.34 -13.63 -8.02
N ALA A 225 0.92 -14.06 -7.93
CA ALA A 225 1.73 -13.80 -6.74
C ALA A 225 1.80 -12.29 -6.46
N TYR A 226 1.49 -11.91 -5.22
CA TYR A 226 1.48 -10.52 -4.73
C TYR A 226 0.49 -9.57 -5.42
N GLY A 227 -0.39 -10.06 -6.30
CA GLY A 227 -1.32 -9.20 -7.04
C GLY A 227 -2.79 -9.45 -6.70
N HIS A 228 -3.65 -9.00 -7.59
CA HIS A 228 -5.10 -9.20 -7.53
C HIS A 228 -5.63 -9.81 -8.84
N VAL A 229 -6.90 -10.22 -8.83
CA VAL A 229 -7.63 -10.63 -10.03
C VAL A 229 -8.72 -9.60 -10.34
N GLU A 230 -9.01 -9.41 -11.61
CA GLU A 230 -9.98 -8.41 -12.03
C GLU A 230 -10.79 -8.81 -13.28
N TRP A 231 -12.03 -8.37 -13.34
CA TRP A 231 -12.94 -8.59 -14.47
C TRP A 231 -13.59 -7.29 -14.91
N ARG A 232 -13.91 -7.19 -16.19
CA ARG A 232 -14.72 -6.09 -16.73
C ARG A 232 -16.08 -6.60 -17.19
N VAL A 233 -17.09 -6.41 -16.36
CA VAL A 233 -18.34 -7.16 -16.38
C VAL A 233 -19.52 -6.26 -16.77
N ALA A 234 -20.39 -6.72 -17.66
CA ALA A 234 -21.61 -5.99 -17.98
C ALA A 234 -22.51 -5.87 -16.74
N TYR A 235 -22.95 -4.66 -16.43
CA TYR A 235 -23.80 -4.46 -15.26
C TYR A 235 -25.19 -5.04 -15.49
N ALA A 236 -25.60 -5.90 -14.57
CA ALA A 236 -26.96 -6.36 -14.42
C ALA A 236 -27.32 -6.29 -12.93
N PRO A 237 -28.43 -5.64 -12.54
CA PRO A 237 -28.87 -5.63 -11.15
C PRO A 237 -29.03 -7.06 -10.60
N GLY A 238 -28.74 -7.24 -9.30
CA GLY A 238 -28.83 -8.52 -8.62
C GLY A 238 -27.61 -8.78 -7.74
N VAL A 239 -27.04 -9.98 -7.83
CA VAL A 239 -25.97 -10.44 -6.93
C VAL A 239 -24.70 -10.73 -7.71
N ILE A 240 -23.57 -10.28 -7.16
CA ILE A 240 -22.24 -10.77 -7.52
C ILE A 240 -21.73 -11.69 -6.42
N GLU A 241 -21.05 -12.76 -6.82
CA GLU A 241 -20.46 -13.77 -5.95
C GLU A 241 -19.04 -14.03 -6.42
N ALA A 242 -18.08 -14.09 -5.50
CA ALA A 242 -16.74 -14.58 -5.80
C ALA A 242 -16.59 -15.96 -5.17
N ARG A 243 -16.02 -16.92 -5.89
CA ARG A 243 -15.70 -18.25 -5.36
C ARG A 243 -14.20 -18.44 -5.38
N GLY A 244 -13.61 -18.67 -4.21
CA GLY A 244 -12.18 -18.86 -4.05
C GLY A 244 -11.78 -20.32 -3.88
N TYR A 245 -10.75 -20.76 -4.59
CA TYR A 245 -10.35 -22.15 -4.70
C TYR A 245 -8.90 -22.42 -4.23
N ARG A 246 -8.66 -23.61 -3.67
CA ARG A 246 -7.31 -24.11 -3.32
C ARG A 246 -7.24 -25.61 -3.62
N GLY A 247 -6.23 -26.06 -4.38
CA GLY A 247 -6.12 -27.43 -4.85
C GLY A 247 -7.34 -27.89 -5.65
N GLY A 248 -8.00 -26.97 -6.37
CA GLY A 248 -9.23 -27.22 -7.12
C GLY A 248 -10.52 -27.31 -6.28
N ASN A 249 -10.44 -27.22 -4.95
CA ASN A 249 -11.61 -27.26 -4.07
C ASN A 249 -12.07 -25.85 -3.71
N LEU A 250 -13.39 -25.65 -3.63
CA LEU A 250 -13.98 -24.40 -3.14
C LEU A 250 -13.68 -24.24 -1.64
N VAL A 251 -13.13 -23.09 -1.25
CA VAL A 251 -12.76 -22.77 0.14
C VAL A 251 -13.65 -21.66 0.72
N LEU A 252 -13.96 -20.64 -0.08
CA LEU A 252 -14.80 -19.49 0.29
C LEU A 252 -15.73 -19.11 -0.87
N SER A 253 -16.93 -18.60 -0.57
CA SER A 253 -17.89 -18.01 -1.51
C SER A 253 -18.58 -16.80 -0.90
#